data_AF-A0A9R0UWS9-F1
#
_entry.id   AF-A0A9R0UWS9-F1
#
_cell.length_a   1.000
_cell.length_b   1.000
_cell.length_c   1.000
_cell.angle_alpha   90.00
_cell.angle_beta   90.00
_cell.angle_gamma   90.00
#
_symmetry.space_group_name_H-M   'P 1'
#
loop_
_entity.id
_entity.type
_entity.pdbx_description
1 polymer ?
#
loop_
_entity_poly.entity_id
_entity_poly.type
_entity_poly.pdbx_seq_one_letter_code
_entity_poly.pdbx_strand_id
1 'polypeptide(L)'
;MYLSLPLPSTVTRMMTVTVFSGTGDSLPMPYTVTVPKNGVCRDLCKALSDACCLKQSEMLLLGEVYDYRIYRYFSPLELLNIIKDGDQLVAYKLPAGHEKLLRIEILHRNVDRIYSRAPV
;
A
#
# COMPACT_ATOMS: atom_id res chain seq x y z
N MET A 1 3.74 -13.52 45.79
CA MET A 1 3.36 -12.31 45.03
C MET A 1 3.26 -12.70 43.56
N TYR A 2 2.10 -12.53 42.93
CA TYR A 2 1.94 -12.75 41.49
C TYR A 2 2.33 -11.46 40.77
N LEU A 3 3.45 -11.47 40.04
CA LEU A 3 3.84 -10.37 39.17
C LEU A 3 3.12 -10.57 37.83
N SER A 4 2.09 -9.77 37.58
CA SER A 4 1.50 -9.68 36.24
C SER A 4 2.49 -8.98 35.32
N LEU A 5 3.05 -9.71 34.36
CA LEU A 5 3.79 -9.12 33.25
C LEU A 5 2.81 -8.25 32.44
N PRO A 6 3.18 -7.00 32.10
CA PRO A 6 2.35 -6.21 31.20
C PRO A 6 2.18 -7.02 29.91
N LEU A 7 0.93 -7.21 29.50
CA LEU A 7 0.60 -7.85 28.23
C LEU A 7 1.49 -7.20 27.17
N PRO A 8 2.25 -7.97 26.36
CA PRO A 8 3.08 -7.38 25.33
C PRO A 8 2.17 -6.50 24.50
N SER A 9 2.36 -5.18 24.64
CA SER A 9 1.71 -4.20 23.80
C SER A 9 2.02 -4.67 22.39
N THR A 10 1.00 -5.12 21.65
CA THR A 10 1.16 -5.44 20.23
C THR A 10 1.40 -4.12 19.51
N VAL A 11 2.64 -3.61 19.63
CA VAL A 11 3.16 -2.39 19.01
C VAL A 11 3.24 -2.61 17.50
N THR A 12 3.10 -3.83 17.01
CA THR A 12 3.11 -4.19 15.59
C THR A 12 1.73 -4.61 15.09
N ARG A 13 1.48 -4.43 13.79
CA ARG A 13 0.35 -4.95 13.03
C ARG A 13 0.81 -5.59 11.74
N MET A 14 0.08 -6.59 11.26
CA MET A 14 0.29 -7.17 9.94
C MET A 14 -0.50 -6.37 8.91
N MET A 15 0.11 -6.09 7.77
CA MET A 15 -0.53 -5.39 6.66
C MET A 15 -0.28 -6.16 5.38
N THR A 16 -1.33 -6.38 4.61
CA THR A 16 -1.25 -7.02 3.29
C THR A 16 -1.31 -5.94 2.21
N VAL A 17 -0.31 -5.92 1.33
CA VAL A 17 -0.21 -4.95 0.23
C VAL A 17 0.00 -5.72 -1.07
N THR A 18 -0.78 -5.40 -2.09
CA THR A 18 -0.63 -6.01 -3.42
C THR A 18 0.40 -5.23 -4.22
N VAL A 19 1.50 -5.88 -4.58
CA VAL A 19 2.61 -5.25 -5.30
C VAL A 19 2.49 -5.52 -6.79
N PHE A 20 2.52 -4.45 -7.58
CA PHE A 20 2.45 -4.46 -9.03
C PHE A 20 3.83 -4.13 -9.61
N SER A 21 4.21 -4.80 -10.69
CA SER A 21 5.38 -4.39 -11.47
C SER A 21 5.01 -3.26 -12.42
N GLY A 22 5.75 -2.15 -12.38
CA GLY A 22 5.57 -1.04 -13.31
C GLY A 22 5.99 -1.36 -14.75
N THR A 23 6.79 -2.41 -14.97
CA THR A 23 7.22 -2.85 -16.31
C THR A 23 6.29 -3.90 -16.93
N GLY A 24 5.34 -4.45 -16.16
CA GLY A 24 4.44 -5.49 -16.63
C GLY A 24 5.06 -6.90 -16.68
N ASP A 25 6.32 -7.06 -16.26
CA ASP A 25 7.04 -8.34 -16.33
C ASP A 25 6.56 -9.38 -15.31
N SER A 26 5.75 -8.98 -14.32
CA SER A 26 5.25 -9.88 -13.29
C SER A 26 3.79 -9.61 -12.96
N LEU A 27 3.09 -10.68 -12.60
CA LEU A 27 1.73 -10.60 -12.08
C LEU A 27 1.69 -9.82 -10.75
N PRO A 28 0.57 -9.16 -10.43
CA PRO A 28 0.36 -8.57 -9.11
C PRO A 28 0.45 -9.64 -8.03
N MET A 29 1.23 -9.37 -6.98
CA MET A 29 1.51 -10.35 -5.93
C MET A 29 1.23 -9.73 -4.54
N PRO A 30 0.41 -10.38 -3.69
CA PRO A 30 0.17 -9.90 -2.34
C PRO A 30 1.35 -10.23 -1.41
N TYR A 31 1.79 -9.25 -0.63
CA TYR A 31 2.80 -9.42 0.41
C TYR A 31 2.22 -9.04 1.75
N THR A 32 2.45 -9.87 2.77
CA THR A 32 2.05 -9.58 4.14
C THR A 32 3.29 -9.29 4.97
N VAL A 33 3.35 -8.09 5.54
CA VAL A 33 4.49 -7.61 6.33
C VAL A 33 4.03 -7.15 7.71
N THR A 34 4.93 -7.29 8.69
CA THR A 34 4.67 -6.84 10.06
C THR A 34 5.36 -5.49 10.29
N VAL A 35 4.58 -4.48 10.68
CA VAL A 35 5.06 -3.10 10.87
C VAL A 35 4.59 -2.52 12.19
N PRO A 36 5.29 -1.53 12.78
CA PRO A 36 4.81 -0.84 13.97
C PRO A 36 3.49 -0.10 13.72
N LYS A 37 2.50 -0.24 14.60
CA LYS A 37 1.20 0.46 14.54
C LYS A 37 1.36 1.98 14.53
N ASN A 38 2.31 2.48 15.32
CA ASN A 38 2.64 3.90 15.42
C ASN A 38 3.80 4.30 14.50
N GLY A 39 4.12 3.47 13.50
CA GLY A 39 5.16 3.76 12.52
C GLY A 39 4.68 4.68 11.39
N VAL A 40 5.57 4.90 10.42
CA VAL A 40 5.28 5.70 9.21
C VAL A 40 5.24 4.81 7.96
N CYS A 41 4.63 5.31 6.89
CA CYS A 41 4.53 4.60 5.60
C CYS A 41 5.91 4.21 5.04
N ARG A 42 6.97 4.96 5.36
CA ARG A 42 8.34 4.59 5.04
C ARG A 42 8.75 3.24 5.63
N ASP A 43 8.32 2.90 6.84
CA ASP A 43 8.65 1.61 7.47
C ASP A 43 7.94 0.46 6.78
N LEU A 44 6.70 0.69 6.34
CA LEU A 44 5.96 -0.25 5.50
C LEU A 44 6.62 -0.44 4.14
N CYS A 45 6.99 0.64 3.45
CA CYS A 45 7.72 0.53 2.18
C CYS A 45 9.05 -0.21 2.33
N LYS A 46 9.80 0.01 3.42
CA LYS A 46 11.04 -0.74 3.69
C LYS A 46 10.78 -2.23 3.87
N ALA A 47 9.83 -2.61 4.73
CA ALA A 47 9.48 -4.01 4.96
C ALA A 47 8.99 -4.69 3.66
N LEU A 48 8.24 -3.97 2.83
CA LEU A 48 7.82 -4.45 1.51
C LEU A 48 9.01 -4.59 0.55
N SER A 49 9.93 -3.63 0.52
CA SER A 49 11.14 -3.70 -0.32
C SER A 49 11.96 -4.95 -0.01
N ASP A 50 12.13 -5.26 1.28
CA ASP A 50 12.86 -6.44 1.74
C ASP A 50 12.11 -7.74 1.35
N ALA A 51 10.78 -7.78 1.56
CA ALA A 51 9.95 -8.93 1.21
C ALA A 51 9.85 -9.17 -0.31
N CYS A 52 9.90 -8.11 -1.11
CA CYS A 52 9.76 -8.15 -2.57
C CYS A 52 11.09 -8.25 -3.32
N CYS A 53 12.22 -8.32 -2.60
CA CYS A 53 13.58 -8.26 -3.13
C CYS A 53 13.77 -7.10 -4.13
N LEU A 54 13.36 -5.89 -3.72
CA LEU A 54 13.40 -4.71 -4.58
C LEU A 54 14.84 -4.33 -4.95
N LYS A 55 15.11 -4.01 -6.21
CA LYS A 55 16.44 -3.59 -6.65
C LYS A 55 16.74 -2.16 -6.18
N GLN A 56 18.01 -1.82 -6.05
CA GLN A 56 18.44 -0.46 -5.63
C GLN A 56 18.07 0.64 -6.63
N SER A 57 17.80 0.28 -7.89
CA SER A 57 17.34 1.18 -8.95
C SER A 57 15.82 1.36 -8.96
N GLU A 58 15.09 0.72 -8.04
CA GLU A 58 13.64 0.70 -7.98
C GLU A 58 13.14 1.34 -6.68
N MET A 59 11.94 1.90 -6.73
CA MET A 59 11.23 2.50 -5.61
C MET A 59 9.78 2.01 -5.58
N LEU A 60 9.20 1.96 -4.38
CA LEU A 60 7.79 1.61 -4.19
C LEU A 60 6.94 2.86 -4.03
N LEU A 61 5.90 2.96 -4.85
CA LEU A 61 4.83 3.93 -4.69
C LEU A 61 3.63 3.24 -4.04
N LEU A 62 3.36 3.58 -2.78
CA LEU A 62 2.24 3.03 -2.01
C LEU A 62 0.95 3.83 -2.26
N GLY A 63 -0.17 3.14 -2.43
CA GLY A 63 -1.48 3.74 -2.61
C GLY A 63 -2.60 2.91 -2.04
N GLU A 64 -3.75 3.56 -1.89
CA GLU A 64 -5.02 2.97 -1.47
C GLU A 64 -5.93 2.85 -2.69
N VAL A 65 -6.63 1.72 -2.80
CA VAL A 65 -7.61 1.46 -3.86
C VAL A 65 -9.00 1.34 -3.25
N TYR A 66 -9.96 2.01 -3.87
CA TYR A 66 -11.37 1.96 -3.51
C TYR A 66 -12.25 1.93 -4.76
N ASP A 67 -13.28 1.06 -4.80
CA ASP A 67 -14.17 0.84 -5.95
C ASP A 67 -13.40 0.73 -7.29
N TYR A 68 -12.35 -0.10 -7.29
CA TYR A 68 -11.46 -0.37 -8.43
C TYR A 68 -10.66 0.84 -8.95
N ARG A 69 -10.56 1.92 -8.17
CA ARG A 69 -9.82 3.15 -8.50
C ARG A 69 -8.79 3.45 -7.44
N ILE A 70 -7.71 4.13 -7.85
CA ILE A 70 -6.75 4.68 -6.90
C ILE A 70 -7.46 5.81 -6.14
N TYR A 71 -7.59 5.64 -4.83
CA TYR A 71 -8.22 6.63 -3.95
C TYR A 71 -7.21 7.72 -3.58
N ARG A 72 -6.00 7.31 -3.18
CA ARG A 72 -4.88 8.21 -2.89
C ARG A 72 -3.55 7.47 -2.91
N TYR A 73 -2.46 8.22 -2.98
CA TYR A 73 -1.11 7.75 -2.69
C TYR A 73 -0.67 8.19 -1.32
N PHE A 74 0.15 7.38 -0.67
CA PHE A 74 0.70 7.69 0.64
C PHE A 74 2.07 8.36 0.52
N SER A 75 2.28 9.40 1.31
CA SER A 75 3.60 10.01 1.45
C SER A 75 4.46 9.18 2.42
N PRO A 76 5.79 9.09 2.23
CA PRO A 76 6.65 8.31 3.13
C PRO A 76 6.61 8.72 4.61
N LEU A 77 6.24 9.98 4.88
CA LEU A 77 6.16 10.57 6.22
C LEU A 77 4.79 10.40 6.89
N GLU A 78 3.78 9.89 6.17
CA GLU A 78 2.46 9.69 6.76
C GLU A 78 2.45 8.56 7.78
N LEU A 79 1.65 8.74 8.82
CA LEU A 79 1.49 7.75 9.89
C LEU A 79 0.68 6.55 9.38
N LEU A 80 1.10 5.34 9.75
CA LEU A 80 0.39 4.11 9.42
C LEU A 80 -1.00 4.03 10.04
N ASN A 81 -1.26 4.79 11.11
CA ASN A 81 -2.57 4.86 11.77
C ASN A 81 -3.68 5.44 10.87
N ILE A 82 -3.33 6.15 9.79
CA ILE A 82 -4.30 6.67 8.81
C ILE A 82 -4.92 5.52 7.99
N ILE A 83 -4.16 4.44 7.79
CA ILE A 83 -4.59 3.26 7.05
C ILE A 83 -5.39 2.37 7.99
N LYS A 84 -6.68 2.17 7.68
CA LYS A 84 -7.61 1.38 8.49
C LYS A 84 -7.47 -0.11 8.20
N ASP A 85 -7.93 -0.92 9.15
CA ASP A 85 -8.03 -2.36 8.95
C ASP A 85 -9.12 -2.64 7.89
N GLY A 86 -8.73 -3.22 6.76
CA GLY A 86 -9.62 -3.53 5.63
C GLY A 86 -9.36 -2.70 4.36
N ASP A 87 -8.61 -1.60 4.47
CA ASP A 87 -8.23 -0.79 3.32
C ASP A 87 -7.42 -1.65 2.33
N GLN A 88 -7.77 -1.54 1.04
CA GLN A 88 -7.08 -2.28 -0.02
C GLN A 88 -5.84 -1.49 -0.44
N LEU A 89 -4.67 -1.98 -0.03
CA LEU A 89 -3.40 -1.34 -0.31
C LEU A 89 -2.74 -1.94 -1.53
N VAL A 90 -2.18 -1.06 -2.36
CA VAL A 90 -1.38 -1.42 -3.52
C VAL A 90 -0.03 -0.72 -3.47
N ALA A 91 1.01 -1.36 -3.98
CA ALA A 91 2.29 -0.72 -4.20
C ALA A 91 2.78 -0.98 -5.62
N TYR A 92 3.33 0.05 -6.26
CA TYR A 92 3.87 -0.05 -7.61
C TYR A 92 5.39 0.00 -7.56
N LYS A 93 6.05 -1.01 -8.15
CA LYS A 93 7.50 -0.99 -8.39
C LYS A 93 7.78 -0.07 -9.58
N LEU A 94 8.45 1.03 -9.31
CA LEU A 94 8.78 2.06 -10.30
C LEU A 94 10.29 2.30 -10.33
N PRO A 95 10.85 2.81 -11.44
CA PRO A 95 12.24 3.23 -11.46
C PRO A 95 12.50 4.36 -10.45
N ALA A 96 13.71 4.41 -9.91
CA ALA A 96 14.15 5.50 -9.07
C ALA A 96 14.03 6.84 -9.83
N GLY A 97 13.50 7.88 -9.17
CA GLY A 97 13.25 9.18 -9.80
C GLY A 97 11.99 9.26 -10.66
N HIS A 98 11.08 8.28 -10.56
CA HIS A 98 9.79 8.29 -11.25
C HIS A 98 8.93 9.54 -10.97
N GLU A 99 9.21 10.31 -9.91
CA GLU A 99 8.55 11.58 -9.60
C GLU A 99 8.72 12.64 -10.72
N LYS A 100 9.78 12.52 -11.52
CA LYS A 100 10.05 13.41 -12.66
C LYS A 100 9.35 12.96 -13.95
N LEU A 101 8.76 11.77 -13.95
CA LEU A 101 8.10 11.20 -15.12
C LEU A 101 6.61 11.53 -15.09
N LEU A 102 6.01 11.64 -16.27
CA LEU A 102 4.57 11.79 -16.39
C LEU A 102 3.88 10.49 -15.97
N ARG A 103 3.01 10.57 -14.95
CA ARG A 103 2.23 9.43 -14.47
C ARG A 103 0.86 9.43 -15.13
N ILE A 104 0.45 8.27 -15.66
CA ILE A 104 -0.87 8.05 -16.24
C ILE A 104 -1.59 6.99 -15.42
N GLU A 105 -2.82 7.29 -15.01
CA GLU A 105 -3.71 6.35 -14.34
C GLU A 105 -4.78 5.88 -15.31
N ILE A 106 -4.77 4.58 -15.62
CA ILE A 106 -5.74 3.96 -16.51
C ILE A 106 -6.72 3.16 -15.66
N LEU A 107 -7.99 3.55 -15.74
CA LEU A 107 -9.08 2.84 -15.11
C LEU A 107 -9.91 2.12 -16.17
N HIS A 108 -10.09 0.82 -16.00
CA HIS A 108 -11.10 0.08 -16.73
C HIS A 108 -12.41 0.04 -15.93
N ARG A 109 -13.50 0.57 -16.49
CA ARG A 109 -14.85 0.43 -15.92
C ARG A 109 -15.87 0.12 -17.02
N ASN A 110 -16.92 -0.62 -16.67
CA ASN A 110 -18.10 -0.73 -17.51
C ASN A 110 -18.95 0.55 -17.40
N VAL A 111 -19.43 1.06 -18.55
CA VAL A 111 -20.18 2.32 -18.68
C VAL A 111 -21.57 2.26 -18.04
N ASP A 112 -22.20 1.09 -17.97
CA ASP A 112 -23.58 0.93 -17.46
C ASP A 112 -23.70 1.22 -15.96
N ARG A 113 -22.60 1.16 -15.21
CA ARG A 113 -22.53 1.52 -13.79
C ARG A 113 -22.67 3.03 -13.53
N ILE A 114 -22.70 3.88 -14.56
CA ILE A 114 -22.90 5.32 -14.43
C ILE A 114 -24.38 5.67 -14.20
N TYR A 115 -25.30 4.90 -14.78
CA TYR A 115 -26.75 5.20 -14.74
C TYR A 115 -27.50 4.63 -13.54
N SER A 116 -26.87 3.76 -12.73
CA SER A 116 -27.50 3.15 -11.53
C SER A 116 -27.20 3.90 -10.23
N ARG A 117 -26.46 5.02 -10.28
CA ARG A 117 -26.12 5.86 -9.11
C ARG A 117 -26.58 7.32 -9.28
N ALA A 118 -27.66 7.57 -10.01
CA ALA A 118 -28.37 8.84 -9.86
C ALA A 118 -28.98 8.87 -8.45
N PRO A 119 -28.70 9.89 -7.62
CA PRO A 119 -29.34 10.00 -6.31
C PRO A 119 -30.83 10.28 -6.51
N VAL A 120 -31.67 9.51 -5.80
CA VAL A 120 -33.09 9.85 -5.57
C VAL A 120 -33.14 10.89 -4.46
#